data_AF-A0A497K0U4-F1
#
_entry.id   AF-A0A497K0U4-F1
#
_cell.length_a   1.000
_cell.length_b   1.000
_cell.length_c   1.000
_cell.angle_alpha   90.00
_cell.angle_beta   90.00
_cell.angle_gamma   90.00
#
_symmetry.space_group_name_H-M   'P 1'
#
loop_
_entity.id
_entity.type
_entity.pdbx_description
1 polymer ?
#
loop_
_entity_poly.entity_id
_entity_poly.type
_entity_poly.pdbx_seq_one_letter_code
_entity_poly.pdbx_strand_id
1 'polypeptide(L)' 'MMKFRDVIVALEEAGLRNKVKVIIGGALVDMNYAETSGADTFGSDAIDAVEKVKALLELG' A
#
# COMPACT_ATOMS: atom_id res chain seq x y z
N MET A 1 -11.90 0.50 13.00
CA MET A 1 -11.89 1.40 11.83
C MET A 1 -10.53 1.29 11.18
N MET A 2 -10.45 1.09 9.87
CA MET A 2 -9.18 0.93 9.15
C MET A 2 -8.43 2.28 9.14
N LYS A 3 -7.19 2.31 9.64
CA LYS A 3 -6.38 3.53 9.83
C LYS A 3 -5.32 3.74 8.73
N PHE A 4 -5.50 3.17 7.54
CA PHE A 4 -4.48 3.23 6.49
C PHE A 4 -4.17 4.66 6.07
N ARG A 5 -5.20 5.51 5.97
CA ARG A 5 -5.02 6.93 5.65
C ARG A 5 -4.21 7.68 6.72
N ASP A 6 -4.41 7.37 8.00
CA ASP A 6 -3.64 7.97 9.10
C ASP A 6 -2.14 7.66 8.95
N VAL A 7 -1.80 6.44 8.51
CA VAL A 7 -0.41 6.05 8.24
C VAL A 7 0.15 6.80 7.03
N ILE A 8 -0.64 6.97 5.96
CA ILE A 8 -0.23 7.78 4.80
C ILE A 8 0.08 9.22 5.22
N VAL A 9 -0.79 9.85 6.02
CA VAL A 9 -0.58 11.20 6.54
C VAL A 9 0.69 11.26 7.40
N ALA A 10 0.90 10.30 8.30
CA ALA A 10 2.12 10.24 9.11
C ALA A 10 3.39 10.10 8.27
N LEU A 11 3.33 9.34 7.15
CA LEU A 11 4.44 9.24 6.20
C LEU A 11 4.68 10.55 5.45
N GLU A 12 3.63 11.29 5.11
CA GLU A 12 3.72 12.62 4.49
C GLU A 12 4.36 13.63 5.45
N GLU A 13 3.88 13.69 6.70
CA GLU A 13 4.41 14.56 7.76
C GLU A 13 5.87 14.26 8.09
N ALA A 14 6.27 12.99 8.04
CA ALA A 14 7.67 12.57 8.21
C ALA A 14 8.54 12.82 6.97
N GLY A 15 7.98 13.28 5.85
CA GLY A 15 8.71 13.43 4.58
C GLY A 15 9.19 12.10 3.98
N LEU A 16 8.52 11.01 4.30
CA LEU A 16 8.85 9.64 3.90
C LEU A 16 7.93 9.09 2.82
N ARG A 17 6.74 9.66 2.60
CA ARG A 17 5.72 9.08 1.69
C ARG A 17 6.26 8.76 0.30
N ASN A 18 7.09 9.63 -0.26
CA ASN A 18 7.68 9.45 -1.59
C ASN A 18 8.97 8.59 -1.60
N LYS A 19 9.42 8.12 -0.44
CA LYS A 19 10.64 7.30 -0.28
C LYS A 19 10.34 5.81 -0.06
N VAL A 20 9.09 5.45 0.18
CA VAL A 20 8.66 4.07 0.42
C VAL A 20 7.45 3.73 -0.44
N LYS A 21 7.30 2.43 -0.73
CA LYS A 21 6.08 1.88 -1.32
C LYS A 21 5.19 1.36 -0.20
N VAL A 22 3.92 1.74 -0.21
CA VAL A 22 2.91 1.35 0.78
C VAL A 22 1.94 0.38 0.14
N ILE A 23 1.81 -0.78 0.77
CA ILE A 23 0.95 -1.86 0.31
C ILE A 23 0.02 -2.23 1.45
N ILE A 24 -1.27 -2.35 1.16
CA ILE A 24 -2.28 -2.68 2.16
C ILE A 24 -2.95 -4.03 1.85
N GLY A 25 -3.58 -4.64 2.85
CA GLY A 25 -4.25 -5.92 2.68
C GLY A 25 -5.29 -6.17 3.77
N GLY A 26 -6.02 -7.27 3.62
CA GLY A 26 -7.10 -7.67 4.51
C GLY A 26 -8.36 -8.06 3.74
N ALA A 27 -9.22 -8.88 4.34
CA ALA A 27 -10.36 -9.51 3.66
C ALA A 27 -11.39 -8.56 3.05
N LEU A 28 -11.40 -7.29 3.47
CA LEU A 28 -12.34 -6.25 3.00
C LEU A 28 -11.63 -5.15 2.19
N VAL A 29 -10.39 -5.36 1.77
CA VAL A 29 -9.60 -4.39 1.00
C VAL A 29 -9.61 -4.80 -0.47
N ASP A 30 -9.79 -3.82 -1.35
CA ASP A 30 -9.66 -3.95 -2.79
C ASP A 30 -8.78 -2.82 -3.35
N MET A 31 -8.60 -2.79 -4.67
CA MET A 31 -7.79 -1.77 -5.34
C MET A 31 -8.36 -0.37 -5.14
N ASN A 32 -9.70 -0.22 -5.21
CA ASN A 32 -10.35 1.07 -5.04
C ASN A 32 -10.10 1.65 -3.63
N TYR A 33 -10.11 0.79 -2.61
CA TYR A 33 -9.77 1.20 -1.26
C TYR A 33 -8.28 1.56 -1.10
N ALA A 34 -7.38 0.83 -1.74
CA ALA A 34 -5.95 1.18 -1.74
C ALA A 34 -5.70 2.57 -2.32
N GLU A 35 -6.26 2.84 -3.50
CA GLU A 35 -6.14 4.16 -4.16
C GLU A 35 -6.73 5.28 -3.31
N THR A 36 -7.95 5.11 -2.80
CA THR A 36 -8.61 6.14 -1.97
C THR A 36 -7.92 6.37 -0.62
N SER A 37 -7.26 5.33 -0.08
CA SER A 37 -6.45 5.46 1.14
C SER A 37 -5.10 6.15 0.91
N GLY A 38 -4.60 6.19 -0.33
CA GLY A 38 -3.29 6.73 -0.70
C GLY A 38 -2.16 5.69 -0.73
N ALA A 39 -2.49 4.39 -0.65
CA ALA A 39 -1.55 3.30 -0.82
C ALA A 39 -1.17 3.11 -2.30
N ASP A 40 -0.03 2.48 -2.57
CA ASP A 40 0.46 2.25 -3.94
C ASP A 40 -0.18 1.00 -4.57
N THR A 41 -0.57 0.01 -3.76
CA THR A 41 -1.33 -1.17 -4.21
C THR A 41 -1.98 -1.91 -3.02
N PHE A 42 -2.73 -2.97 -3.33
CA PHE A 42 -3.22 -3.93 -2.33
C PHE A 42 -2.75 -5.35 -2.65
N GLY A 43 -2.61 -6.20 -1.62
CA GLY A 43 -2.43 -7.64 -1.78
C GLY A 43 -3.72 -8.39 -1.45
N SER A 44 -4.28 -9.15 -2.41
CA SER A 44 -5.45 -10.02 -2.16
C SER A 44 -5.11 -11.25 -1.30
N ASP A 45 -3.86 -11.69 -1.40
CA ASP A 45 -3.25 -12.72 -0.56
C ASP A 45 -1.73 -12.50 -0.47
N ALA A 46 -1.03 -13.44 0.17
CA ALA A 46 0.41 -13.33 0.37
C ALA A 46 1.23 -13.44 -0.92
N ILE A 47 0.79 -14.26 -1.89
CA ILE A 47 1.52 -14.49 -3.14
C ILE A 47 1.35 -13.27 -4.03
N ASP A 48 0.11 -12.81 -4.21
CA ASP A 48 -0.22 -11.60 -4.98
C ASP A 48 0.51 -10.37 -4.41
N ALA A 49 0.58 -10.22 -3.08
CA ALA A 49 1.34 -9.15 -2.45
C ALA A 49 2.83 -9.18 -2.84
N VAL A 50 3.46 -10.35 -2.83
CA VAL A 50 4.88 -10.50 -3.19
C VAL A 50 5.10 -10.13 -4.66
N GLU A 51 4.24 -10.58 -5.57
CA GLU A 51 4.34 -10.26 -7.00
C GLU A 51 4.21 -8.76 -7.25
N LYS A 52 3.25 -8.11 -6.59
CA LYS A 52 3.06 -6.65 -6.69
C LYS A 52 4.20 -5.84 -6.07
N VAL A 53 4.77 -6.29 -4.95
CA VAL A 53 5.99 -5.68 -4.37
C VAL A 53 7.12 -5.72 -5.39
N LYS A 54 7.37 -6.88 -6.02
CA LYS A 54 8.42 -7.02 -7.02
C LYS A 54 8.20 -6.08 -8.19
N ALA A 55 6.98 -5.99 -8.71
CA ALA A 55 6.63 -5.07 -9.79
C ALA A 55 6.85 -3.59 -9.39
N LEU A 56 6.43 -3.18 -8.18
CA LEU A 56 6.59 -1.81 -7.69
C LEU A 56 8.05 -1.40 -7.46
N LEU A 57 8.92 -2.38 -7.20
CA LEU A 57 10.36 -2.20 -7.00
C LEU A 57 11.17 -2.52 -8.26
N GLU A 58 10.51 -2.83 -9.37
CA GLU A 58 11.14 -3.19 -10.65
C GLU A 58 12.14 -4.36 -10.51
N LEU A 59 11.84 -5.32 -9.63
CA LEU A 59 12.64 -6.50 -9.38
C LEU A 59 12.20 -7.63 -10.32
N GLY A 60 12.99 -7.85 -11.38
CA GLY A 60 12.87 -8.98 -12.31
C GLY A 60 13.56 -10.25 -11.82
#